data_AF-A0A968HAE1-F1
#
_entry.id   AF-A0A968HAE1-F1
#
_cell.length_a   1.000
_cell.length_b   1.000
_cell.length_c   1.000
_cell.angle_alpha   90.00
_cell.angle_beta   90.00
_cell.angle_gamma   90.00
#
_symmetry.space_group_name_H-M   'P 1'
#
loop_
_entity.id
_entity.type
_entity.pdbx_description
1 polymer ?
#
loop_
_entity_poly.entity_id
_entity_poly.type
_entity_poly.pdbx_seq_one_letter_code
_entity_poly.pdbx_strand_id
1 'polypeptide(L)'
;MAFHLFGFIFYIVSRLMPYVLISAAFTVVYILLPNTRVRFRAALTGGIAAAVLWQTIGWVFTSFIATSAHYSAIYSGFATLILFLIWLYWNFLTLLIGARVSFYTQHPHLLDVGGKAQKPGEQMREKLALSVMFLIGRSFHTDGRHWTFASLIQRLGRHPDFVREVLSILENKGLLVPTHDEPPAYLPGKDIAVMTLHEIVSAVRIAGEDGHISGKAASSVAEVDHIMNDIETAVAASLNNRTLRELILAADAKGS
;
A
#
# COMPACT_ATOMS: atom_id res chain seq x y z
N MET A 1 27.94 37.04 -31.77
CA MET A 1 26.88 36.12 -31.29
C MET A 1 27.42 35.01 -30.39
N ALA A 2 28.51 34.31 -30.75
CA ALA A 2 29.09 33.22 -29.94
C ALA A 2 29.56 33.61 -28.51
N PHE A 3 30.14 34.81 -28.32
CA PHE A 3 30.58 35.28 -27.00
C PHE A 3 29.42 35.49 -26.00
N HIS A 4 28.25 35.94 -26.47
CA HIS A 4 27.07 36.10 -25.62
C HIS A 4 26.45 34.75 -25.23
N LEU A 5 26.48 33.76 -26.14
CA LEU A 5 26.07 32.38 -25.86
C LEU A 5 26.97 31.73 -24.81
N PHE A 6 28.29 31.91 -24.91
CA PHE A 6 29.23 31.35 -23.93
C PHE A 6 29.01 31.94 -22.53
N GLY A 7 28.85 33.27 -22.43
CA GLY A 7 28.54 33.94 -21.16
C GLY A 7 27.20 33.49 -20.55
N PHE A 8 26.17 33.31 -21.39
CA PHE A 8 24.86 32.82 -20.94
C PHE A 8 24.93 31.38 -20.42
N ILE A 9 25.62 30.48 -21.14
CA ILE A 9 25.82 29.10 -20.70
C ILE A 9 26.60 29.07 -19.37
N PHE A 10 27.69 29.84 -19.28
CA PHE A 10 28.48 29.92 -18.05
C PHE A 10 27.66 30.43 -16.85
N TYR A 11 26.80 31.43 -17.07
CA TYR A 11 25.89 31.96 -16.06
C TYR A 11 24.88 30.90 -15.59
N ILE A 12 24.24 30.19 -16.53
CA ILE A 12 23.26 29.13 -16.21
C ILE A 12 23.92 27.97 -15.47
N VAL A 13 25.09 27.52 -15.93
CA VAL A 13 25.87 26.45 -15.27
C VAL A 13 26.22 26.86 -13.85
N SER A 14 26.79 28.05 -13.67
CA SER A 14 27.16 28.56 -12.34
C SER A 14 25.96 28.67 -11.40
N ARG A 15 24.78 29.03 -11.94
CA ARG A 15 23.55 29.13 -11.15
C ARG A 15 22.95 27.77 -10.77
N LEU A 16 23.06 26.77 -11.64
CA LEU A 16 22.54 25.41 -11.43
C LEU A 16 23.48 24.51 -10.65
N MET A 17 24.80 24.76 -10.71
CA MET A 17 25.83 23.94 -10.08
C MET A 17 25.57 23.65 -8.60
N PRO A 18 25.16 24.62 -7.75
CA PRO A 18 24.83 24.35 -6.36
C PRO A 18 23.69 23.33 -6.24
N TYR A 19 22.60 23.52 -7.00
CA TYR A 19 21.45 22.61 -6.96
C TYR A 19 21.83 21.19 -7.35
N VAL A 20 22.69 21.02 -8.35
CA VAL A 20 23.18 19.69 -8.78
C VAL A 20 24.00 19.03 -7.67
N LEU A 21 24.93 19.76 -7.06
CA LEU A 21 25.77 19.24 -5.98
C LEU A 21 24.96 18.87 -4.73
N ILE A 22 24.02 19.72 -4.33
CA ILE A 22 23.14 19.49 -3.18
C ILE A 22 22.23 18.29 -3.44
N SER A 23 21.66 18.20 -4.65
CA SER A 23 20.83 17.05 -5.05
C SER A 23 21.62 15.75 -4.99
N ALA A 24 22.86 15.76 -5.48
CA ALA A 24 23.76 14.62 -5.41
C ALA A 24 24.07 14.23 -3.96
N ALA A 25 24.36 15.21 -3.09
CA ALA A 25 24.62 14.97 -1.67
C ALA A 25 23.42 14.31 -0.97
N PHE A 26 22.20 14.86 -1.13
CA PHE A 26 20.99 14.24 -0.56
C PHE A 26 20.73 12.86 -1.15
N THR A 27 20.95 12.66 -2.44
CA THR A 27 20.82 11.35 -3.10
C THR A 27 21.74 10.31 -2.45
N VAL A 28 23.01 10.67 -2.20
CA VAL A 28 23.99 9.81 -1.52
C VAL A 28 23.52 9.48 -0.11
N VAL A 29 23.08 10.48 0.66
CA VAL A 29 22.51 10.26 2.00
C VAL A 29 21.33 9.29 1.95
N TYR A 30 20.40 9.46 1.00
CA TYR A 30 19.24 8.58 0.87
C TYR A 30 19.55 7.16 0.39
N ILE A 31 20.72 6.93 -0.19
CA ILE A 31 21.16 5.59 -0.57
C ILE A 31 21.91 4.92 0.60
N LEU A 32 22.74 5.66 1.32
CA LEU A 32 23.66 5.10 2.32
C LEU A 32 23.08 5.01 3.73
N LEU A 33 22.25 5.96 4.13
CA LEU A 33 21.76 6.07 5.50
C LEU A 33 20.61 5.09 5.84
N PRO A 34 19.68 4.75 4.93
CA PRO A 34 18.60 3.82 5.26
C PRO A 34 19.08 2.39 5.48
N ASN A 35 18.41 1.65 6.37
CA ASN A 35 18.63 0.22 6.58
C ASN A 35 17.98 -0.67 5.49
N THR A 36 17.54 -0.08 4.38
CA THR A 36 16.81 -0.75 3.30
C THR A 36 17.39 -0.35 1.93
N ARG A 37 17.24 -1.23 0.93
CA ARG A 37 17.78 -0.98 -0.42
C ARG A 37 16.91 0.02 -1.18
N VAL A 38 17.40 1.26 -1.29
CA VAL A 38 16.74 2.32 -2.07
C VAL A 38 17.23 2.29 -3.53
N ARG A 39 16.31 2.35 -4.50
CA ARG A 39 16.64 2.42 -5.93
C ARG A 39 17.20 3.80 -6.27
N PHE A 40 18.31 3.87 -7.02
CA PHE A 40 18.97 5.14 -7.39
C PHE A 40 18.03 6.18 -7.99
N ARG A 41 17.11 5.79 -8.88
CA ARG A 41 16.15 6.72 -9.50
C ARG A 41 15.21 7.36 -8.47
N ALA A 42 14.78 6.60 -7.47
CA ALA A 42 13.91 7.09 -6.40
C ALA A 42 14.68 8.02 -5.45
N ALA A 43 15.90 7.64 -5.08
CA ALA A 43 16.82 8.47 -4.31
C ALA A 43 17.11 9.81 -5.01
N LEU A 44 17.29 9.80 -6.33
CA LEU A 44 17.52 11.00 -7.13
C LEU A 44 16.29 11.91 -7.13
N THR A 45 15.07 11.37 -7.29
CA THR A 45 13.85 12.17 -7.22
C THR A 45 13.63 12.80 -5.84
N GLY A 46 13.92 12.06 -4.77
CA GLY A 46 13.89 12.61 -3.41
C GLY A 46 14.98 13.65 -3.18
N GLY A 47 16.19 13.42 -3.72
CA GLY A 47 17.34 14.32 -3.60
C GLY A 47 17.11 15.66 -4.30
N ILE A 48 16.51 15.65 -5.49
CA ILE A 48 16.12 16.87 -6.20
C ILE A 48 15.06 17.65 -5.41
N ALA A 49 14.02 16.95 -4.91
CA ALA A 49 12.98 17.59 -4.10
C ALA A 49 13.56 18.22 -2.82
N ALA A 50 14.45 17.51 -2.12
CA ALA A 50 15.15 18.00 -0.94
C ALA A 50 16.02 19.22 -1.26
N ALA A 51 16.78 19.19 -2.36
CA ALA A 51 17.65 20.29 -2.76
C ALA A 51 16.87 21.58 -3.06
N VAL A 52 15.72 21.47 -3.75
CA VAL A 52 14.83 22.61 -4.00
C VAL A 52 14.33 23.19 -2.68
N LEU A 53 13.80 22.34 -1.79
CA LEU A 53 13.25 22.76 -0.52
C LEU A 53 14.31 23.40 0.40
N TRP A 54 15.52 22.83 0.42
CA TRP A 54 16.66 23.33 1.19
C TRP A 54 17.05 24.74 0.74
N GLN A 55 17.10 24.98 -0.57
CA GLN A 55 17.44 26.29 -1.11
C GLN A 55 16.35 27.34 -0.81
N THR A 56 15.08 26.95 -0.90
CA THR A 56 13.95 27.81 -0.54
C THR A 56 14.01 28.22 0.93
N ILE A 57 14.22 27.25 1.83
CA ILE A 57 14.36 27.51 3.27
C ILE A 57 15.58 28.38 3.55
N GLY A 58 16.71 28.15 2.89
CA GLY A 58 17.91 28.97 3.01
C GLY A 58 17.68 30.42 2.66
N TRP A 59 16.96 30.66 1.57
CA TRP A 59 16.61 32.01 1.15
C TRP A 59 15.66 32.70 2.15
N VAL A 60 14.63 31.99 2.62
CA VAL A 60 13.68 32.50 3.63
C VAL A 60 14.40 32.83 4.93
N PHE A 61 15.25 31.93 5.42
CA PHE A 61 15.98 32.09 6.67
C PHE A 61 16.99 33.24 6.61
N THR A 62 17.73 33.37 5.50
CA THR A 62 18.68 34.48 5.30
C THR A 62 17.94 35.82 5.27
N SER A 63 16.80 35.89 4.57
CA SER A 63 15.97 37.10 4.50
C SER A 63 15.40 37.48 5.87
N PHE A 64 14.97 36.48 6.64
CA PHE A 64 14.49 36.66 8.01
C PHE A 64 15.60 37.22 8.92
N ILE A 65 16.78 36.61 8.94
CA ILE A 65 17.92 37.09 9.74
C ILE A 65 18.31 38.51 9.34
N ALA A 66 18.44 38.80 8.04
CA ALA A 66 18.84 40.10 7.55
C ALA A 66 17.89 41.22 8.00
N THR A 67 16.60 40.91 8.13
CA THR A 67 15.57 41.88 8.58
C THR A 67 15.52 41.97 10.11
N SER A 68 15.71 40.86 10.82
CA SER A 68 15.59 40.78 12.28
C SER A 68 16.85 41.19 13.06
N ALA A 69 18.01 41.33 12.39
CA ALA A 69 19.30 41.68 13.02
C ALA A 69 19.35 43.09 13.67
N HIS A 70 18.26 43.87 13.63
CA HIS A 70 18.18 45.22 14.21
C HIS A 70 17.78 45.27 15.71
N TYR A 71 17.57 44.13 16.41
CA TYR A 71 17.15 44.13 17.81
C TYR A 71 18.26 43.81 18.83
N SER A 72 18.53 44.81 19.70
CA SER A 72 19.22 44.84 21.00
C SER A 72 20.23 43.74 21.40
N ALA A 73 21.48 44.17 21.55
CA ALA A 73 22.68 43.38 21.83
C ALA A 73 22.68 42.51 23.10
N ILE A 74 21.79 42.76 24.07
CA ILE A 74 21.80 42.08 25.39
C ILE A 74 21.30 40.62 25.31
N TYR A 75 20.41 40.29 24.37
CA TYR A 75 19.87 38.92 24.20
C TYR A 75 20.42 38.18 22.96
N SER A 76 21.41 38.76 22.28
CA SER A 76 21.91 38.29 20.98
C SER A 76 22.50 36.87 21.00
N GLY A 77 23.22 36.50 22.07
CA GLY A 77 23.83 35.18 22.19
C GLY A 77 22.80 34.04 22.33
N PHE A 78 21.78 34.22 23.17
CA PHE A 78 20.71 33.24 23.34
C PHE A 78 19.82 33.13 22.09
N ALA A 79 19.52 34.27 21.46
CA ALA A 79 18.78 34.31 20.21
C ALA A 79 19.52 33.56 19.08
N THR A 80 20.85 33.68 19.00
CA THR A 80 21.66 32.96 18.01
C THR A 80 21.52 31.45 18.15
N LEU A 81 21.54 30.92 19.37
CA LEU A 81 21.34 29.49 19.63
C LEU A 81 19.94 29.03 19.20
N ILE A 82 18.90 29.80 19.54
CA ILE A 82 17.52 29.48 19.13
C ILE A 82 17.40 29.51 17.60
N LEU A 83 17.93 30.53 16.94
CA LEU A 83 17.93 30.64 15.47
C LEU A 83 18.67 29.46 14.83
N PHE A 84 19.81 29.05 15.40
CA PHE A 84 20.54 27.87 14.95
C PHE A 84 19.72 26.58 15.10
N LEU A 85 19.02 26.40 16.23
CA LEU A 85 18.13 25.25 16.45
C LEU A 85 16.96 25.22 15.45
N ILE A 86 16.34 26.37 15.16
CA ILE A 86 15.28 26.49 14.15
C ILE A 86 15.83 26.16 12.76
N TRP A 87 17.00 26.71 12.40
CA TRP A 87 17.67 26.39 11.16
C TRP A 87 17.92 24.89 11.04
N LEU A 88 18.53 24.29 12.05
CA LEU A 88 18.84 22.86 12.08
C LEU A 88 17.57 22.01 11.98
N TYR A 89 16.51 22.38 12.70
CA TYR A 89 15.21 21.71 12.63
C TYR A 89 14.67 21.67 11.20
N TRP A 90 14.68 22.81 10.50
CA TRP A 90 14.22 22.88 9.11
C TRP A 90 15.11 22.08 8.14
N ASN A 91 16.42 22.02 8.40
CA ASN A 91 17.34 21.18 7.63
C ASN A 91 16.98 19.70 7.76
N PHE A 92 16.76 19.22 8.99
CA PHE A 92 16.35 17.83 9.23
C PHE A 92 14.97 17.53 8.68
N LEU A 93 14.02 18.47 8.80
CA LEU A 93 12.70 18.32 8.21
C LEU A 93 12.78 18.16 6.68
N THR A 94 13.62 18.96 6.03
CA THR A 94 13.88 18.86 4.59
C THR A 94 14.45 17.50 4.22
N LEU A 95 15.44 17.03 4.99
CA LEU A 95 16.05 15.71 4.81
C LEU A 95 15.00 14.61 4.90
N LEU A 96 14.13 14.64 5.92
CA LEU A 96 13.07 13.66 6.12
C LEU A 96 12.00 13.71 5.03
N ILE A 97 11.60 14.91 4.59
CA ILE A 97 10.63 15.08 3.50
C ILE A 97 11.18 14.46 2.21
N GLY A 98 12.43 14.76 1.83
CA GLY A 98 13.03 14.17 0.64
C GLY A 98 13.19 12.65 0.72
N ALA A 99 13.51 12.11 1.92
CA ALA A 99 13.53 10.68 2.15
C ALA A 99 12.15 10.04 1.96
N ARG A 100 11.07 10.69 2.44
CA ARG A 100 9.70 10.23 2.19
C ARG A 100 9.34 10.30 0.71
N VAL A 101 9.72 11.34 -0.01
CA VAL A 101 9.52 11.44 -1.47
C VAL A 101 10.24 10.30 -2.20
N SER A 102 11.50 10.01 -1.83
CA SER A 102 12.24 8.86 -2.36
C SER A 102 11.53 7.53 -2.04
N PHE A 103 11.03 7.37 -0.82
CA PHE A 103 10.30 6.17 -0.43
C PHE A 103 9.02 5.97 -1.23
N TYR A 104 8.22 7.01 -1.40
CA TYR A 104 6.95 6.98 -2.11
C TYR A 104 7.10 6.80 -3.63
N THR A 105 8.14 7.40 -4.21
CA THR A 105 8.46 7.16 -5.63
C THR A 105 8.93 5.72 -5.88
N GLN A 106 9.55 5.07 -4.89
CA GLN A 106 9.88 3.65 -4.96
C GLN A 106 8.70 2.72 -4.68
N HIS A 107 7.76 3.12 -3.81
CA HIS A 107 6.60 2.33 -3.41
C HIS A 107 5.29 3.08 -3.68
N PRO A 108 4.92 3.28 -4.96
CA PRO A 108 3.72 4.04 -5.33
C PRO A 108 2.41 3.40 -4.84
N HIS A 109 2.41 2.10 -4.50
CA HIS A 109 1.27 1.40 -3.90
C HIS A 109 0.96 1.83 -2.46
N LEU A 110 1.90 2.52 -1.79
CA LEU A 110 1.71 3.04 -0.41
C LEU A 110 1.21 4.50 -0.40
N LEU A 111 1.11 5.14 -1.57
CA LEU A 111 0.53 6.47 -1.76
C LEU A 111 -1.00 6.41 -1.97
N ASP A 112 -1.68 5.38 -1.47
CA ASP A 112 -3.15 5.35 -1.44
C ASP A 112 -3.67 6.34 -0.38
N VAL A 113 -3.44 7.63 -0.67
CA VAL A 113 -4.01 8.78 0.03
C VAL A 113 -5.46 8.84 -0.40
N GLY A 114 -6.30 8.03 0.26
CA GLY A 114 -7.73 8.28 0.36
C GLY A 114 -8.54 8.24 -0.93
N GLY A 115 -8.35 7.23 -1.79
CA GLY A 115 -9.36 6.99 -2.83
C GLY A 115 -8.92 6.05 -3.95
N LYS A 116 -9.36 4.79 -3.85
CA LYS A 116 -9.33 3.78 -4.92
C LYS A 116 -8.00 3.05 -5.15
N ALA A 117 -7.37 2.49 -4.10
CA ALA A 117 -7.25 1.03 -4.19
C ALA A 117 -8.68 0.55 -4.37
N GLN A 118 -9.03 0.14 -5.59
CA GLN A 118 -10.24 -0.63 -5.80
C GLN A 118 -10.07 -1.84 -4.89
N LYS A 119 -10.59 -1.76 -3.65
CA LYS A 119 -10.94 -2.93 -2.87
C LYS A 119 -11.59 -3.83 -3.89
N PRO A 120 -11.06 -5.03 -4.16
CA PRO A 120 -11.59 -5.87 -5.21
C PRO A 120 -13.09 -5.91 -4.98
N GLY A 121 -13.87 -5.50 -5.99
CA GLY A 121 -15.32 -5.36 -5.82
C GLY A 121 -15.85 -6.61 -5.13
N GLU A 122 -16.85 -6.51 -4.27
CA GLU A 122 -17.28 -7.60 -3.38
C GLU A 122 -17.35 -8.95 -4.11
N GLN A 123 -17.87 -8.94 -5.33
CA GLN A 123 -17.90 -10.06 -6.27
C GLN A 123 -16.53 -10.68 -6.61
N MET A 124 -15.48 -9.88 -6.81
CA MET A 124 -14.11 -10.34 -7.05
C MET A 124 -13.52 -10.98 -5.79
N ARG A 125 -13.77 -10.43 -4.60
CA ARG A 125 -13.32 -11.04 -3.33
C ARG A 125 -14.00 -12.39 -3.10
N GLU A 126 -15.31 -12.46 -3.33
CA GLU A 126 -16.09 -13.70 -3.26
C GLU A 126 -15.58 -14.74 -4.27
N LYS A 127 -15.36 -14.33 -5.53
CA LYS A 127 -14.82 -15.21 -6.56
C LYS A 127 -13.42 -15.70 -6.21
N LEU A 128 -12.58 -14.83 -5.63
CA LEU A 128 -11.24 -15.21 -5.18
C LEU A 128 -11.30 -16.21 -4.03
N ALA A 129 -12.15 -15.98 -3.03
CA ALA A 129 -12.35 -16.87 -1.89
C ALA A 129 -12.83 -18.26 -2.34
N LEU A 130 -13.85 -18.30 -3.19
CA LEU A 130 -14.33 -19.55 -3.79
C LEU A 130 -13.24 -20.25 -4.62
N SER A 131 -12.45 -19.50 -5.39
CA SER A 131 -11.35 -20.08 -6.19
C SER A 131 -10.25 -20.68 -5.31
N VAL A 132 -9.85 -19.99 -4.24
CA VAL A 132 -8.87 -20.47 -3.27
C VAL A 132 -9.38 -21.73 -2.58
N MET A 133 -10.61 -21.69 -2.05
CA MET A 133 -11.22 -22.84 -1.38
C MET A 133 -11.41 -24.03 -2.33
N PHE A 134 -11.79 -23.79 -3.58
CA PHE A 134 -11.91 -24.83 -4.59
C PHE A 134 -10.57 -25.50 -4.89
N LEU A 135 -9.50 -24.72 -5.09
CA LEU A 135 -8.16 -25.28 -5.36
C LEU A 135 -7.65 -26.13 -4.20
N ILE A 136 -7.78 -25.60 -2.98
CA ILE A 136 -7.34 -26.28 -1.75
C ILE A 136 -8.20 -27.54 -1.49
N GLY A 137 -9.52 -27.43 -1.58
CA GLY A 137 -10.43 -28.55 -1.38
C GLY A 137 -10.25 -29.66 -2.42
N ARG A 138 -10.03 -29.31 -3.69
CA ARG A 138 -9.81 -30.28 -4.77
C ARG A 138 -8.49 -31.04 -4.59
N SER A 139 -7.41 -30.36 -4.23
CA SER A 139 -6.12 -31.04 -4.01
C SER A 139 -6.13 -31.91 -2.76
N PHE A 140 -6.88 -31.52 -1.72
CA PHE A 140 -7.12 -32.33 -0.54
C PHE A 140 -7.87 -33.62 -0.88
N HIS A 141 -8.84 -33.55 -1.80
CA HIS A 141 -9.64 -34.73 -2.19
C HIS A 141 -8.93 -35.68 -3.17
N THR A 142 -8.08 -35.16 -4.05
CA THR A 142 -7.62 -35.89 -5.26
C THR A 142 -6.14 -36.24 -5.27
N ASP A 143 -5.24 -35.29 -4.96
CA ASP A 143 -3.84 -35.35 -5.42
C ASP A 143 -2.79 -35.17 -4.32
N GLY A 144 -3.18 -34.90 -3.06
CA GLY A 144 -2.22 -34.66 -1.96
C GLY A 144 -1.30 -33.45 -2.17
N ARG A 145 -1.59 -32.60 -3.16
CA ARG A 145 -0.77 -31.42 -3.48
C ARG A 145 -1.06 -30.31 -2.49
N HIS A 146 -0.01 -29.84 -1.82
CA HIS A 146 -0.07 -28.76 -0.83
C HIS A 146 -0.03 -27.39 -1.52
N TRP A 147 -1.05 -26.56 -1.30
CA TRP A 147 -1.07 -25.20 -1.83
C TRP A 147 -0.36 -24.26 -0.86
N THR A 148 0.74 -23.68 -1.31
CA THR A 148 1.45 -22.59 -0.62
C THR A 148 1.00 -21.24 -1.14
N PHE A 149 1.24 -20.18 -0.38
CA PHE A 149 0.96 -18.80 -0.79
C PHE A 149 1.55 -18.46 -2.18
N ALA A 150 2.81 -18.86 -2.41
CA ALA A 150 3.49 -18.62 -3.69
C ALA A 150 2.79 -19.33 -4.86
N SER A 151 2.42 -20.61 -4.67
CA SER A 151 1.72 -21.40 -5.71
C SER A 151 0.31 -20.87 -6.01
N LEU A 152 -0.40 -20.37 -5.00
CA LEU A 152 -1.72 -19.75 -5.15
C LEU A 152 -1.62 -18.46 -5.98
N ILE A 153 -0.64 -17.61 -5.70
CA ILE A 153 -0.41 -16.39 -6.50
C ILE A 153 -0.13 -16.75 -7.96
N GLN A 154 0.78 -17.70 -8.19
CA GLN A 154 1.16 -18.11 -9.54
C GLN A 154 -0.03 -18.67 -10.33
N ARG A 155 -0.91 -19.45 -9.67
CA ARG A 155 -2.08 -20.05 -10.32
C ARG A 155 -3.21 -19.06 -10.56
N LEU A 156 -3.48 -18.17 -9.60
CA LEU A 156 -4.59 -17.22 -9.65
C LEU A 156 -4.25 -15.98 -10.49
N GLY A 157 -2.97 -15.66 -10.68
CA GLY A 157 -2.51 -14.49 -11.43
C GLY A 157 -2.97 -13.15 -10.83
N ARG A 158 -3.23 -13.13 -9.50
CA ARG A 158 -3.74 -11.96 -8.77
C ARG A 158 -2.64 -11.32 -7.93
N HIS A 159 -2.85 -10.05 -7.57
CA HIS A 159 -1.92 -9.31 -6.73
C HIS A 159 -1.74 -10.03 -5.38
N PRO A 160 -0.50 -10.15 -4.85
CA PRO A 160 -0.22 -10.84 -3.59
C PRO A 160 -1.05 -10.36 -2.41
N ASP A 161 -1.32 -9.06 -2.34
CA ASP A 161 -2.07 -8.45 -1.23
C ASP A 161 -3.51 -8.94 -1.17
N PHE A 162 -4.20 -9.08 -2.31
CA PHE A 162 -5.58 -9.56 -2.35
C PHE A 162 -5.69 -11.03 -1.94
N VAL A 163 -4.71 -11.85 -2.35
CA VAL A 163 -4.65 -13.26 -1.96
C VAL A 163 -4.37 -13.39 -0.47
N ARG A 164 -3.46 -12.58 0.07
CA ARG A 164 -3.12 -12.55 1.50
C ARG A 164 -4.31 -12.11 2.35
N GLU A 165 -5.01 -11.08 1.92
CA GLU A 165 -6.22 -10.58 2.59
C GLU A 165 -7.28 -11.69 2.71
N VAL A 166 -7.64 -12.33 1.59
CA VAL A 166 -8.65 -13.39 1.60
C VAL A 166 -8.20 -14.61 2.41
N LEU A 167 -6.94 -15.02 2.31
CA LEU A 167 -6.42 -16.12 3.13
C LEU A 167 -6.52 -15.81 4.62
N SER A 168 -6.17 -14.59 5.04
CA SER A 168 -6.25 -14.18 6.45
C SER A 168 -7.69 -14.16 6.97
N ILE A 169 -8.66 -13.78 6.14
CA ILE A 169 -10.09 -13.79 6.51
C ILE A 169 -10.57 -15.23 6.70
N LEU A 170 -10.24 -16.11 5.74
CA LEU A 170 -10.63 -17.52 5.79
C LEU A 170 -9.95 -18.26 6.97
N GLU A 171 -8.71 -17.92 7.29
CA GLU A 171 -7.98 -18.43 8.45
C GLU A 171 -8.63 -17.99 9.77
N ASN A 172 -8.93 -16.69 9.90
CA ASN A 172 -9.60 -16.13 11.08
C ASN A 172 -10.99 -16.72 11.31
N LYS A 173 -11.69 -17.13 10.24
CA LYS A 173 -12.99 -17.81 10.33
C LYS A 173 -12.89 -19.33 10.50
N GLY A 174 -11.69 -19.88 10.60
CA GLY A 174 -11.44 -21.32 10.76
C GLY A 174 -11.81 -22.15 9.53
N LEU A 175 -11.94 -21.52 8.35
CA LEU A 175 -12.20 -22.21 7.08
C LEU A 175 -10.92 -22.74 6.44
N LEU A 176 -9.78 -22.12 6.77
CA LEU A 176 -8.44 -22.56 6.38
C LEU A 176 -7.53 -22.67 7.59
N VAL A 177 -6.58 -23.61 7.54
CA VAL A 177 -5.53 -23.76 8.55
C VAL A 177 -4.18 -23.88 7.85
N PRO A 178 -3.18 -23.06 8.20
CA PRO A 178 -1.82 -23.22 7.72
C PRO A 178 -1.15 -24.42 8.41
N THR A 179 -0.35 -25.17 7.64
CA THR A 179 0.47 -26.27 8.13
C THR A 179 1.75 -25.70 8.78
N HIS A 180 2.34 -26.44 9.71
CA HIS A 180 3.61 -26.08 10.37
C HIS A 180 4.86 -26.26 9.48
N ASP A 181 4.70 -26.58 8.19
CA ASP A 181 5.79 -26.72 7.24
C ASP A 181 6.37 -25.36 6.82
N GLU A 182 7.61 -25.37 6.33
CA GLU A 182 8.27 -24.19 5.79
C GLU A 182 8.63 -24.41 4.31
N PRO A 183 7.92 -23.78 3.35
CA PRO A 183 6.86 -22.78 3.50
C PRO A 183 5.48 -23.37 3.90
N PRO A 184 4.63 -22.59 4.61
CA PRO A 184 3.34 -23.08 5.10
C PRO A 184 2.39 -23.40 3.94
N ALA A 185 1.81 -24.59 4.02
CA ALA A 185 0.75 -25.06 3.13
C ALA A 185 -0.63 -24.85 3.75
N TYR A 186 -1.63 -24.55 2.94
CA TYR A 186 -3.00 -24.34 3.41
C TYR A 186 -3.85 -25.60 3.25
N LEU A 187 -4.59 -25.94 4.31
CA LEU A 187 -5.55 -27.04 4.36
C LEU A 187 -6.96 -26.52 4.73
N PRO A 188 -8.04 -27.21 4.33
CA PRO A 188 -9.38 -26.89 4.81
C PRO A 188 -9.47 -27.06 6.33
N GLY A 189 -9.98 -26.04 7.04
CA GLY A 189 -10.16 -26.08 8.49
C GLY A 189 -11.40 -26.86 8.94
N LYS A 190 -12.31 -27.17 8.01
CA LYS A 190 -13.52 -27.99 8.21
C LYS A 190 -13.64 -29.02 7.10
N ASP A 191 -14.45 -30.05 7.34
CA ASP A 191 -14.80 -31.03 6.32
C ASP A 191 -15.46 -30.34 5.11
N ILE A 192 -14.88 -30.57 3.93
CA ILE A 192 -15.36 -30.06 2.63
C ILE A 192 -16.79 -30.53 2.29
N ALA A 193 -17.26 -31.62 2.93
CA ALA A 193 -18.61 -32.15 2.77
C ALA A 193 -19.66 -31.38 3.57
N VAL A 194 -19.26 -30.67 4.64
CA VAL A 194 -20.17 -29.90 5.50
C VAL A 194 -20.02 -28.40 5.24
N MET A 195 -18.86 -27.96 4.79
CA MET A 195 -18.57 -26.57 4.46
C MET A 195 -19.44 -26.09 3.29
N THR A 196 -20.33 -25.14 3.56
CA THR A 196 -21.25 -24.58 2.54
C THR A 196 -20.58 -23.47 1.75
N LEU A 197 -21.04 -23.26 0.51
CA LEU A 197 -20.57 -22.14 -0.31
C LEU A 197 -20.99 -20.80 0.30
N HIS A 198 -22.12 -20.76 0.99
CA HIS A 198 -22.58 -19.57 1.70
C HIS A 198 -21.60 -19.14 2.78
N GLU A 199 -21.08 -20.09 3.57
CA GLU A 199 -20.13 -19.81 4.66
C GLU A 199 -18.83 -19.18 4.14
N ILE A 200 -18.32 -19.64 2.99
CA ILE A 200 -17.12 -19.10 2.36
C ILE A 200 -17.35 -17.66 1.86
N VAL A 201 -18.49 -17.42 1.22
CA VAL A 201 -18.84 -16.11 0.65
C VAL A 201 -19.12 -15.10 1.76
N SER A 202 -19.91 -15.48 2.77
CA SER A 202 -20.28 -14.61 3.90
C SER A 202 -19.08 -14.22 4.75
N ALA A 203 -18.11 -15.13 4.94
CA ALA A 203 -16.86 -14.84 5.64
C ALA A 203 -16.13 -13.61 5.09
N VAL A 204 -16.10 -13.46 3.76
CA VAL A 204 -15.38 -12.37 3.07
C VAL A 204 -16.24 -11.12 2.87
N ARG A 205 -17.57 -11.26 2.81
CA ARG A 205 -18.51 -10.13 2.79
C ARG A 205 -18.46 -9.31 4.08
N ILE A 206 -18.60 -9.97 5.24
CA ILE A 206 -18.62 -9.30 6.56
C ILE A 206 -17.32 -8.48 6.77
N ALA A 207 -16.18 -9.09 6.45
CA ALA A 207 -14.88 -8.41 6.55
C ALA A 207 -14.70 -7.25 5.54
N GLY A 208 -15.55 -7.15 4.51
CA GLY A 208 -15.60 -6.02 3.58
C GLY A 208 -16.43 -4.85 4.09
N GLU A 209 -17.48 -5.14 4.86
CA GLU A 209 -18.43 -4.15 5.38
C GLU A 209 -17.84 -3.28 6.49
N ASP A 210 -16.93 -3.81 7.32
CA ASP A 210 -16.23 -3.06 8.38
C ASP A 210 -15.53 -1.79 7.85
N GLY A 211 -15.13 -1.80 6.58
CA GLY A 211 -14.51 -0.64 5.92
C GLY A 211 -15.49 0.31 5.20
N HIS A 212 -16.79 0.00 5.16
CA HIS A 212 -17.84 0.79 4.50
C HIS A 212 -18.77 1.53 5.49
N ILE A 213 -18.62 1.28 6.80
CA ILE A 213 -19.47 1.87 7.85
C ILE A 213 -19.40 3.42 7.84
N SER A 214 -18.32 4.02 7.32
CA SER A 214 -18.20 5.49 7.27
C SER A 214 -19.09 6.18 6.22
N GLY A 215 -19.72 5.44 5.28
CA GLY A 215 -20.54 6.03 4.20
C GLY A 215 -22.01 5.62 4.18
N LYS A 216 -22.39 4.51 4.83
CA LYS A 216 -23.77 3.96 4.80
C LYS A 216 -24.79 4.83 5.55
N ALA A 217 -24.37 5.58 6.57
CA ALA A 217 -25.28 6.38 7.40
C ALA A 217 -25.95 7.57 6.66
N ALA A 218 -25.47 7.95 5.47
CA ALA A 218 -25.94 9.14 4.76
C ALA A 218 -26.96 8.85 3.62
N SER A 219 -27.25 7.58 3.28
CA SER A 219 -28.15 7.24 2.15
C SER A 219 -28.88 5.89 2.31
N SER A 220 -29.39 5.59 3.50
CA SER A 220 -30.30 4.46 3.70
C SER A 220 -31.73 4.88 3.33
N VAL A 221 -32.30 4.20 2.34
CA VAL A 221 -33.71 4.28 1.97
C VAL A 221 -34.31 2.94 2.35
N ALA A 222 -35.27 2.92 3.28
CA ALA A 222 -35.78 1.69 3.88
C ALA A 222 -36.29 0.68 2.83
N GLU A 223 -36.93 1.17 1.76
CA GLU A 223 -37.40 0.34 0.65
C GLU A 223 -36.25 -0.32 -0.12
N VAL A 224 -35.13 0.38 -0.30
CA VAL A 224 -33.93 -0.17 -0.93
C VAL A 224 -33.27 -1.19 -0.01
N ASP A 225 -33.23 -0.91 1.30
CA ASP A 225 -32.66 -1.83 2.30
C ASP A 225 -33.45 -3.14 2.37
N HIS A 226 -34.79 -3.08 2.26
CA HIS A 226 -35.64 -4.26 2.16
C HIS A 226 -35.33 -5.11 0.91
N ILE A 227 -35.21 -4.48 -0.27
CA ILE A 227 -34.87 -5.19 -1.52
C ILE A 227 -33.47 -5.82 -1.42
N MET A 228 -32.50 -5.11 -0.84
CA MET A 228 -31.15 -5.64 -0.66
C MET A 228 -31.14 -6.85 0.28
N ASN A 229 -31.90 -6.79 1.37
CA ASN A 229 -32.05 -7.91 2.30
C ASN A 229 -32.76 -9.13 1.67
N ASP A 230 -33.74 -8.90 0.78
CA ASP A 230 -34.41 -9.96 0.04
C ASP A 230 -33.46 -10.66 -0.94
N ILE A 231 -32.62 -9.90 -1.65
CA ILE A 231 -31.56 -10.43 -2.52
C ILE A 231 -30.58 -11.27 -1.71
N GLU A 232 -30.12 -10.78 -0.57
CA GLU A 232 -29.21 -11.52 0.31
C GLU A 232 -29.82 -12.82 0.83
N THR A 233 -31.09 -12.78 1.25
CA THR A 233 -31.83 -13.96 1.71
C THR A 233 -31.97 -15.01 0.60
N ALA A 234 -32.28 -14.58 -0.62
CA ALA A 234 -32.37 -15.46 -1.78
C ALA A 234 -31.03 -16.11 -2.14
N VAL A 235 -29.94 -15.34 -2.10
CA VAL A 235 -28.58 -15.85 -2.32
C VAL A 235 -28.17 -16.84 -1.23
N ALA A 236 -28.46 -16.53 0.03
CA ALA A 236 -28.17 -17.42 1.16
C ALA A 236 -28.93 -18.75 1.03
N ALA A 237 -30.22 -18.70 0.69
CA ALA A 237 -31.03 -19.90 0.47
C ALA A 237 -30.47 -20.79 -0.65
N SER A 238 -29.97 -20.20 -1.74
CA SER A 238 -29.37 -20.95 -2.85
C SER A 238 -28.02 -21.58 -2.50
N LEU A 239 -27.17 -20.88 -1.74
CA LEU A 239 -25.82 -21.32 -1.43
C LEU A 239 -25.71 -22.21 -0.18
N ASN A 240 -26.67 -22.15 0.74
CA ASN A 240 -26.69 -22.97 1.95
C ASN A 240 -26.83 -24.46 1.65
N ASN A 241 -27.51 -24.81 0.56
CA ASN A 241 -27.74 -26.21 0.17
C ASN A 241 -26.64 -26.78 -0.73
N ARG A 242 -25.55 -26.03 -0.98
CA ARG A 242 -24.44 -26.49 -1.83
C ARG A 242 -23.14 -26.49 -1.05
N THR A 243 -22.43 -27.61 -1.10
CA THR A 243 -21.19 -27.81 -0.37
C THR A 243 -19.97 -27.62 -1.27
N LEU A 244 -18.80 -27.38 -0.65
CA LEU A 244 -17.55 -27.29 -1.39
C LEU A 244 -17.25 -28.60 -2.15
N ARG A 245 -17.60 -29.75 -1.55
CA ARG A 245 -17.48 -31.07 -2.20
C ARG A 245 -18.31 -31.18 -3.47
N GLU A 246 -19.58 -30.77 -3.44
CA GLU A 246 -20.45 -30.81 -4.62
C GLU A 246 -19.90 -29.93 -5.76
N LEU A 247 -19.33 -28.77 -5.42
CA LEU A 247 -18.70 -27.90 -6.40
C LEU A 247 -17.49 -28.58 -7.07
N ILE A 248 -16.67 -29.28 -6.29
CA ILE A 248 -15.52 -30.05 -6.79
C ILE A 248 -15.98 -31.18 -7.72
N LEU A 249 -16.92 -32.01 -7.26
CA LEU A 249 -17.45 -33.14 -8.05
C LEU A 249 -18.10 -32.68 -9.36
N ALA A 250 -18.87 -31.58 -9.32
CA ALA A 250 -19.49 -31.01 -10.51
C ALA A 250 -18.47 -30.44 -11.52
N ALA A 251 -17.31 -29.98 -11.05
CA ALA A 251 -16.24 -29.50 -11.91
C ALA A 251 -15.46 -30.65 -12.55
N ASP A 252 -15.20 -31.72 -11.78
CA ASP A 252 -14.53 -32.92 -12.30
C ASP A 252 -15.41 -33.63 -13.35
N ALA A 253 -16.73 -33.70 -13.14
CA ALA A 253 -17.68 -34.26 -14.11
C ALA A 253 -17.81 -33.46 -15.42
N LYS A 254 -17.44 -32.17 -15.43
CA LYS A 254 -17.43 -31.32 -16.64
C LYS A 254 -16.08 -31.28 -17.35
N GLY A 255 -15.02 -31.76 -16.69
CA GLY A 255 -13.65 -31.77 -17.21
C GLY A 255 -13.20 -33.11 -17.80
N SER A 256 -14.09 -34.12 -17.83
CA SER A 256 -13.91 -35.43 -18.47
C SER A 256 -14.69 -35.46 -19.78
#